data_AF-A0A969MPK4-F1
#
_entry.id   AF-A0A969MPK4-F1
#
_cell.length_a   1.000
_cell.length_b   1.000
_cell.length_c   1.000
_cell.angle_alpha   90.00
_cell.angle_beta   90.00
_cell.angle_gamma   90.00
#
_symmetry.space_group_name_H-M   'P 1'
#
loop_
_entity.id
_entity.type
_entity.pdbx_description
1 polymer ?
#
loop_
_entity_poly.entity_id
_entity_poly.type
_entity_poly.pdbx_seq_one_letter_code
_entity_poly.pdbx_strand_id
1 'polypeptide(L)'
;MLYSSLKYACANLKNVTFYIPKTPLGVYEVYGKRIAYTHGDTVIKTGNPGSSVNTRALEAQLNKINAALPNSEEYSVLVFGHTHCPHVVHLSNGCTIIGMVACPRPTLLL
;
A
#
# COMPACT_ATOMS: atom_id res chain seq x y z
N MET A 1 -3.06 7.25 -11.33
CA MET A 1 -3.63 8.11 -12.39
C MET A 1 -5.15 8.01 -12.53
N LEU A 2 -5.76 6.85 -12.28
CA LEU A 2 -7.22 6.64 -12.44
C LEU A 2 -8.11 7.59 -11.61
N TYR A 3 -7.77 7.86 -10.35
CA TYR A 3 -8.60 8.69 -9.46
C TYR A 3 -8.73 10.15 -9.93
N SER A 4 -7.66 10.74 -10.45
CA SER A 4 -7.67 12.10 -10.97
C SER A 4 -8.47 12.20 -12.27
N SER A 5 -8.33 11.21 -13.16
CA SER A 5 -9.08 11.15 -14.42
C SER A 5 -10.58 10.97 -14.18
N LEU A 6 -10.98 10.12 -13.23
CA LEU A 6 -12.39 9.97 -12.82
C LEU A 6 -12.95 11.26 -12.21
N LYS A 7 -12.20 11.92 -11.32
CA LYS A 7 -12.59 13.22 -10.76
C LYS A 7 -12.83 14.25 -11.86
N TYR A 8 -11.97 14.29 -12.87
CA TYR A 8 -12.10 15.20 -14.00
C TYR A 8 -13.31 14.86 -14.88
N ALA A 9 -13.50 13.59 -15.23
CA ALA A 9 -14.63 13.12 -16.03
C ALA A 9 -15.98 13.41 -15.37
N CYS A 10 -16.04 13.35 -14.04
CA CYS A 10 -17.25 13.60 -13.26
C CYS A 10 -17.39 15.05 -12.76
N ALA A 11 -16.55 15.99 -13.21
CA ALA A 11 -16.51 17.36 -12.67
C ALA A 11 -17.84 18.13 -12.78
N ASN A 12 -18.68 17.78 -13.76
CA ASN A 12 -19.98 18.43 -14.00
C ASN A 12 -21.16 17.72 -13.31
N LEU A 13 -20.93 16.58 -12.64
CA LEU A 13 -21.97 15.82 -11.97
C LEU A 13 -22.15 16.35 -10.53
N LYS A 14 -23.16 17.19 -10.32
CA LYS A 14 -23.43 17.85 -9.02
C LYS A 14 -23.71 16.88 -7.85
N ASN A 15 -24.08 15.64 -8.17
CA ASN A 15 -24.37 14.58 -7.20
C ASN A 15 -23.17 13.65 -6.91
N VAL A 16 -21.98 13.92 -7.47
CA VAL A 16 -20.79 13.11 -7.27
C VAL A 16 -19.74 13.92 -6.50
N THR A 17 -19.26 13.36 -5.39
CA THR A 17 -18.15 13.92 -4.60
C THR A 17 -17.00 12.94 -4.54
N PHE A 18 -15.77 13.45 -4.66
CA PHE A 18 -14.55 12.64 -4.57
C PHE A 18 -13.81 12.98 -3.28
N TYR A 19 -13.55 11.96 -2.48
CA TYR A 19 -12.57 12.02 -1.41
C TYR A 19 -11.31 11.29 -1.86
N ILE A 20 -10.27 12.05 -2.19
CA ILE A 20 -8.94 11.50 -2.53
C ILE A 20 -8.01 11.84 -1.36
N PRO A 21 -7.54 10.85 -0.60
CA PRO A 21 -6.57 11.07 0.47
C PRO A 21 -5.33 11.79 -0.08
N LYS A 22 -4.79 12.74 0.71
CA LYS A 22 -3.58 13.48 0.32
C LYS A 22 -2.33 12.58 0.30
N THR A 23 -2.34 11.50 1.09
CA THR A 23 -1.23 10.56 1.21
C THR A 23 -1.54 9.26 0.47
N PRO A 24 -0.63 8.76 -0.38
CA PRO A 24 -0.79 7.46 -1.08
C PRO A 24 -0.46 6.25 -0.18
N LEU A 25 -0.19 6.50 1.10
CA LEU A 25 0.09 5.50 2.14
C LEU A 25 -0.99 5.63 3.22
N GLY A 26 -1.67 4.53 3.51
CA GLY A 26 -2.46 4.38 4.71
C GLY A 26 -1.73 3.52 5.72
N VAL A 27 -1.97 3.78 7.00
CA VAL A 27 -1.37 3.03 8.10
C VAL A 27 -2.48 2.73 9.10
N TYR A 28 -2.52 1.50 9.60
CA TYR A 28 -3.35 1.12 10.73
C TYR A 28 -2.55 0.25 11.68
N GLU A 29 -2.96 0.21 12.94
CA GLU A 29 -2.28 -0.56 13.98
C GLU A 29 -3.16 -1.72 14.42
N VAL A 30 -2.58 -2.91 14.51
CA VAL A 30 -3.25 -4.10 15.04
C VAL A 30 -2.27 -4.81 15.95
N TYR A 31 -2.68 -5.11 17.19
CA TYR A 31 -1.84 -5.78 18.19
C TYR A 31 -0.46 -5.13 18.39
N GLY A 32 -0.38 -3.79 18.40
CA GLY A 32 0.88 -3.06 18.56
C GLY A 32 1.81 -3.13 17.34
N LYS A 33 1.32 -3.63 16.20
CA LYS A 33 2.07 -3.71 14.93
C LYS A 33 1.47 -2.75 13.91
N ARG A 34 2.33 -1.93 13.30
CA ARG A 34 1.93 -0.99 12.25
C ARG A 34 1.89 -1.70 10.91
N ILE A 35 0.73 -1.62 10.28
CA ILE A 35 0.46 -2.19 8.97
C ILE A 35 0.31 -1.03 7.99
N ALA A 36 1.22 -0.99 7.02
CA ALA A 36 1.17 -0.05 5.92
C ALA A 36 0.38 -0.65 4.76
N TYR A 37 -0.41 0.17 4.08
CA TYR A 37 -1.07 -0.22 2.85
C TYR A 37 -1.01 0.87 1.79
N THR A 38 -0.81 0.47 0.54
CA THR A 38 -0.68 1.38 -0.60
C THR A 38 -1.15 0.69 -1.88
N HIS A 39 -1.26 1.42 -2.98
CA HIS A 39 -1.56 0.79 -4.26
C HIS A 39 -0.38 -0.08 -4.75
N GLY A 40 0.86 0.39 -4.62
CA GLY A 40 2.08 -0.35 -5.01
C GLY A 40 2.79 0.18 -6.27
N ASP A 41 2.38 1.34 -6.79
CA ASP A 41 2.99 2.03 -7.94
C ASP A 41 3.69 3.36 -7.57
N THR A 42 3.41 3.90 -6.38
CA THR A 42 3.84 5.23 -5.93
C THR A 42 4.81 5.16 -4.75
N VAL A 43 4.36 4.64 -3.60
CA VAL A 43 5.16 4.61 -2.35
C VAL A 43 6.26 3.55 -2.41
N ILE A 44 5.96 2.45 -3.07
CA ILE A 44 6.86 1.32 -3.30
C ILE A 44 6.77 0.93 -4.76
N LYS A 45 7.88 0.43 -5.31
CA LYS A 45 7.91 -0.16 -6.65
C LYS A 45 7.87 -1.67 -6.51
N THR A 46 6.71 -2.28 -6.72
CA THR A 46 6.49 -3.73 -6.52
C THR A 46 6.89 -4.59 -7.72
N GLY A 47 7.27 -3.98 -8.84
CA GLY A 47 7.56 -4.67 -10.10
C GLY A 47 6.47 -4.40 -11.14
N ASN A 48 6.38 -5.25 -12.15
CA ASN A 48 5.40 -5.13 -13.22
C ASN A 48 4.13 -5.93 -12.86
N PRO A 49 2.93 -5.34 -13.04
CA PRO A 49 1.67 -6.07 -12.87
C PRO A 49 1.63 -7.36 -13.68
N GLY A 50 1.29 -8.48 -13.06
CA GLY A 50 1.09 -9.77 -13.74
C GLY A 50 2.35 -10.51 -14.20
N SER A 51 3.58 -10.02 -13.94
CA SER A 51 4.80 -10.74 -14.38
C SER A 51 5.71 -11.18 -13.24
N SER A 52 6.11 -10.28 -12.34
CA SER A 52 7.12 -10.60 -11.32
C SER A 52 7.12 -9.64 -10.14
N VAL A 53 7.40 -10.19 -8.96
CA VAL A 53 7.57 -9.44 -7.71
C VAL A 53 9.02 -9.60 -7.27
N ASN A 54 9.77 -8.49 -7.25
CA ASN A 54 11.17 -8.52 -6.82
C ASN A 54 11.25 -8.31 -5.30
N THR A 55 11.20 -9.42 -4.57
CA THR A 55 11.19 -9.45 -3.10
C THR A 55 12.42 -8.79 -2.49
N ARG A 56 13.60 -8.99 -3.10
CA ARG A 56 14.86 -8.36 -2.66
C ARG A 56 14.84 -6.83 -2.81
N ALA A 57 14.33 -6.34 -3.93
CA ALA A 57 14.20 -4.89 -4.14
C ALA A 57 13.14 -4.28 -3.22
N LEU A 58 12.07 -5.02 -2.91
CA LEU A 58 11.04 -4.61 -1.95
C LEU A 58 11.59 -4.55 -0.52
N GLU A 59 12.38 -5.54 -0.12
CA GLU A 59 13.06 -5.55 1.17
C GLU A 59 13.97 -4.34 1.36
N ALA A 60 14.79 -4.01 0.35
CA ALA A 60 15.64 -2.83 0.40
C ALA A 60 14.84 -1.52 0.53
N GLN A 61 13.70 -1.41 -0.18
CA GLN A 61 12.80 -0.26 -0.08
C GLN A 61 12.17 -0.15 1.31
N LEU A 62 11.71 -1.27 1.88
CA LEU A 62 11.12 -1.32 3.22
C LEU A 62 12.13 -0.97 4.31
N ASN A 63 13.35 -1.49 4.21
CA ASN A 63 14.43 -1.13 5.14
C ASN A 63 14.70 0.39 5.11
N LYS A 64 14.71 0.99 3.92
CA LYS A 64 14.88 2.45 3.78
C LYS A 64 13.70 3.23 4.38
N ILE A 65 12.47 2.76 4.19
CA ILE A 65 11.27 3.39 4.75
C ILE A 65 11.30 3.30 6.28
N ASN A 66 11.53 2.11 6.83
CA ASN A 66 11.56 1.89 8.28
C ASN A 66 12.70 2.67 8.95
N ALA A 67 13.88 2.72 8.32
CA ALA A 67 15.00 3.54 8.82
C ALA A 67 14.72 5.05 8.83
N ALA A 68 13.74 5.52 8.04
CA ALA A 68 13.33 6.92 8.01
C ALA A 68 12.22 7.25 9.03
N LEU A 69 11.64 6.25 9.70
CA LEU A 69 10.64 6.47 10.74
C LEU A 69 11.29 6.90 12.06
N PRO A 70 10.65 7.81 12.82
CA PRO A 70 11.15 8.20 14.13
C PRO A 70 11.00 7.06 15.16
N ASN A 71 11.76 7.14 16.26
CA ASN A 71 11.59 6.32 17.47
C ASN A 71 11.60 4.80 17.25
N SER A 72 12.41 4.31 16.29
CA SER A 72 12.51 2.87 15.99
C SER A 72 11.18 2.23 15.59
N GLU A 73 10.23 3.03 15.10
CA GLU A 73 8.99 2.50 14.53
C GLU A 73 9.29 1.74 13.25
N GLU A 74 8.52 0.69 12.99
CA GLU A 74 8.64 -0.11 11.77
C GLU A 74 7.28 -0.55 11.26
N TYR A 75 7.15 -0.65 9.93
CA TYR A 75 6.04 -1.35 9.32
C TYR A 75 6.35 -2.84 9.30
N SER A 76 5.63 -3.61 10.11
CA SER A 76 5.79 -5.07 10.18
C SER A 76 5.08 -5.78 9.02
N VAL A 77 4.04 -5.15 8.45
CA VAL A 77 3.31 -5.67 7.31
C VAL A 77 3.08 -4.57 6.28
N LEU A 78 3.26 -4.90 5.01
CA LEU A 78 2.96 -4.04 3.87
C LEU A 78 1.95 -4.71 2.94
N VAL A 79 0.81 -4.07 2.72
CA VAL A 79 -0.25 -4.55 1.83
C VAL A 79 -0.28 -3.71 0.55
N PHE A 80 -0.34 -4.36 -0.63
CA PHE A 80 -0.44 -3.64 -1.90
C PHE A 80 -1.27 -4.34 -2.98
N GLY A 81 -1.74 -3.54 -3.93
CA GLY A 81 -2.67 -3.94 -4.99
C GLY A 81 -2.05 -4.22 -6.37
N HIS A 82 -0.94 -3.55 -6.68
CA HIS A 82 -0.45 -3.31 -8.04
C HIS A 82 -0.11 -4.58 -8.85
N THR A 83 0.13 -5.70 -8.18
CA THR A 83 0.60 -6.94 -8.82
C THR A 83 -0.51 -7.78 -9.44
N HIS A 84 -1.78 -7.55 -9.09
CA HIS A 84 -2.96 -8.30 -9.57
C HIS A 84 -2.91 -9.83 -9.34
N CYS A 85 -1.91 -10.31 -8.61
CA CYS A 85 -1.71 -11.70 -8.24
C CYS A 85 -1.63 -11.78 -6.72
N PRO A 86 -2.52 -12.53 -6.05
CA PRO A 86 -2.49 -12.69 -4.61
C PRO A 86 -1.23 -13.45 -4.18
N HIS A 87 -0.48 -12.91 -3.24
CA HIS A 87 0.69 -13.57 -2.67
C HIS A 87 1.00 -13.03 -1.27
N VAL A 88 1.59 -13.90 -0.45
CA VAL A 88 2.15 -13.55 0.86
C VAL A 88 3.61 -13.96 0.84
N VAL A 89 4.50 -13.04 1.18
CA VAL A 89 5.94 -13.33 1.26
C VAL A 89 6.49 -12.77 2.56
N HIS A 90 7.19 -13.63 3.28
CA HIS A 90 7.99 -13.23 4.44
C HIS A 90 9.38 -12.83 3.96
N LEU A 91 9.78 -11.60 4.25
CA LEU A 91 11.10 -11.08 3.91
C LEU A 91 12.10 -11.41 5.02
N SER A 92 13.40 -11.46 4.70
CA SER A 92 14.44 -11.76 5.69
C SER A 92 14.59 -10.71 6.78
N ASN A 93 14.17 -9.47 6.53
CA ASN A 93 14.11 -8.39 7.51
C ASN A 93 12.96 -8.52 8.53
N GLY A 94 12.19 -9.60 8.50
CA GLY A 94 11.06 -9.83 9.42
C GLY A 94 9.75 -9.17 9.00
N CYS A 95 9.74 -8.37 7.92
CA CYS A 95 8.51 -7.78 7.37
C CYS A 95 7.76 -8.80 6.51
N THR A 96 6.42 -8.76 6.56
CA THR A 96 5.58 -9.56 5.66
C THR A 96 4.94 -8.66 4.60
N ILE A 97 5.09 -9.03 3.33
CA ILE A 97 4.38 -8.37 2.23
C ILE A 97 3.18 -9.18 1.81
N ILE A 98 2.07 -8.49 1.55
CA ILE A 98 0.83 -9.08 1.06
C ILE A 98 0.40 -8.35 -0.20
N GLY A 99 0.56 -9.01 -1.34
CA GLY A 99 0.00 -8.56 -2.61
C GLY A 99 -1.40 -9.13 -2.79
N MET A 100 -2.36 -8.30 -3.17
CA MET A 100 -3.76 -8.70 -3.41
C MET A 100 -4.38 -7.84 -4.51
N VAL A 101 -5.58 -8.18 -5.00
CA VAL A 101 -6.23 -7.43 -6.10
C VAL A 101 -6.88 -6.13 -5.61
N ALA A 102 -7.30 -6.11 -4.35
CA ALA A 102 -7.88 -4.93 -3.71
C ALA A 102 -7.41 -4.87 -2.26
N CYS A 103 -6.89 -3.71 -1.85
CA CYS A 103 -6.62 -3.46 -0.43
C CYS A 103 -7.97 -3.42 0.32
N PRO A 104 -8.20 -4.28 1.32
CA PRO A 104 -9.42 -4.22 2.11
C PRO A 104 -9.50 -2.86 2.78
N ARG A 105 -10.66 -2.22 2.69
CA ARG A 105 -10.93 -0.99 3.44
C ARG A 105 -10.93 -1.40 4.93
N PRO A 106 -10.13 -0.77 5.81
CA PRO A 106 -10.21 -1.06 7.23
C PRO A 106 -11.63 -0.73 7.68
N THR A 107 -12.42 -1.77 7.93
CA THR A 107 -13.74 -1.62 8.51
C THR A 107 -13.49 -1.59 10.01
N LEU A 108 -13.76 -0.45 10.64
CA LEU A 108 -13.78 -0.36 12.11
C LEU A 108 -14.74 -1.43 12.61
N LEU A 109 -14.20 -2.53 13.13
CA LEU A 109 -14.94 -3.45 13.97
C LEU A 109 -15.10 -2.73 15.32
N LEU A 110 -16.25 -2.07 15.48
CA LEU A 110 -16.80 -1.68 16.77
C LEU A 110 -17.45 -2.91 17.43
#